data_AF-A0A1D8TSP9-F1
#
_entry.id   AF-A0A1D8TSP9-F1
#
_cell.length_a   1.000
_cell.length_b   1.000
_cell.length_c   1.000
_cell.angle_alpha   90.00
_cell.angle_beta   90.00
_cell.angle_gamma   90.00
#
_symmetry.space_group_name_H-M   'P 1'
#
loop_
_entity.id
_entity.type
_entity.pdbx_description
1 polymer ?
#
loop_
_entity_poly.entity_id
_entity_poly.type
_entity_poly.pdbx_seq_one_letter_code
_entity_poly.pdbx_strand_id
1 'polypeptide(L)'
;MSIEKLKPADKGAVGIYVPYYQGNKRNLLPIAISLYQQGSLEGRRQIEGGDSIPFVATWFVSNLPSELTRCRLQFDGNADLSYELTMQNSEFVNYLIEVIMNFKRLRITDFSKAFYRKLLRIDE
;
A
#
# COMPACT_ATOMS: atom_id res chain seq x y z
N MET A 1 4.51 5.53 11.51
CA MET A 1 5.64 6.28 10.89
C MET A 1 5.10 7.06 9.69
N SER A 2 5.54 8.29 9.41
CA SER A 2 4.99 9.11 8.30
C SER A 2 5.72 8.88 6.97
N ILE A 3 4.98 8.81 5.86
CA ILE A 3 5.49 8.67 4.48
C ILE A 3 6.57 9.73 4.16
N GLU A 4 6.48 10.92 4.77
CA GLU A 4 7.43 12.02 4.58
C GLU A 4 8.86 11.71 5.02
N LYS A 5 9.02 10.80 5.97
CA LYS A 5 10.33 10.46 6.56
C LYS A 5 10.97 9.24 5.88
N LEU A 6 10.30 8.64 4.90
CA LEU A 6 10.84 7.49 4.18
C LEU A 6 12.06 7.92 3.35
N LYS A 7 13.18 7.24 3.61
CA LYS A 7 14.36 7.32 2.74
C LYS A 7 14.18 6.34 1.57
N PRO A 8 14.75 6.61 0.39
CA PRO A 8 14.75 5.65 -0.72
C PRO A 8 15.36 4.30 -0.34
N ALA A 9 14.78 3.21 -0.85
CA ALA A 9 15.31 1.87 -0.69
C ALA A 9 16.65 1.68 -1.41
N ASP A 10 17.39 0.64 -1.03
CA ASP A 10 18.63 0.25 -1.70
C ASP A 10 18.40 -0.08 -3.19
N LYS A 11 19.39 0.23 -4.02
CA LYS A 11 19.31 0.05 -5.47
C LYS A 11 19.13 -1.41 -5.88
N GLY A 12 19.70 -2.36 -5.14
CA GLY A 12 19.52 -3.79 -5.38
C GLY A 12 18.06 -4.20 -5.18
N ALA A 13 17.46 -3.79 -4.05
CA ALA A 13 16.05 -4.03 -3.79
C ALA A 13 15.15 -3.40 -4.88
N VAL A 14 15.44 -2.17 -5.31
CA VAL A 14 14.72 -1.50 -6.40
C VAL A 14 14.85 -2.27 -7.72
N GLY A 15 16.06 -2.72 -8.05
CA GLY A 15 16.39 -3.38 -9.31
C GLY A 15 15.54 -4.63 -9.57
N ILE A 16 15.23 -5.41 -8.53
CA ILE A 16 14.41 -6.62 -8.64
C ILE A 16 12.97 -6.28 -9.09
N TYR A 17 12.44 -5.12 -8.70
CA TYR A 17 11.07 -4.71 -9.03
C TYR A 17 10.96 -4.02 -10.39
N VAL A 18 12.02 -3.40 -10.90
CA VAL A 18 12.00 -2.61 -12.16
C VAL A 18 11.28 -3.29 -13.34
N PRO A 19 11.43 -4.61 -13.60
CA PRO A 19 10.74 -5.28 -14.71
C PRO A 19 9.20 -5.25 -14.62
N TYR A 20 8.63 -5.12 -13.43
CA TYR A 20 7.19 -5.16 -13.18
C TYR A 20 6.51 -3.79 -13.35
N TYR A 21 7.28 -2.72 -13.58
CA TYR A 21 6.76 -1.35 -13.64
C TYR A 21 7.25 -0.62 -14.88
N GLN A 22 6.39 0.25 -15.40
CA GLN A 22 6.68 1.09 -16.57
C GLN A 22 6.36 2.56 -16.28
N GLY A 23 6.98 3.45 -17.05
CA GLY A 23 6.75 4.90 -17.01
C GLY A 23 7.02 5.53 -15.63
N ASN A 24 6.20 6.53 -15.28
CA ASN A 24 6.41 7.39 -14.11
C ASN A 24 6.35 6.64 -12.77
N LYS A 25 5.76 5.44 -12.71
CA LYS A 25 5.74 4.61 -11.49
C LYS A 25 7.14 4.21 -11.04
N ARG A 26 8.10 4.07 -11.97
CA ARG A 26 9.50 3.76 -11.65
C ARG A 26 10.16 4.79 -10.74
N ASN A 27 9.78 6.07 -10.87
CA ASN A 27 10.35 7.15 -10.06
C ASN A 27 9.94 7.07 -8.58
N LEU A 28 8.85 6.36 -8.28
CA LEU A 28 8.32 6.20 -6.92
C LEU A 28 8.69 4.84 -6.30
N LEU A 29 9.23 3.90 -7.10
CA LEU A 29 9.61 2.57 -6.62
C LEU A 29 10.53 2.60 -5.40
N PRO A 30 11.59 3.42 -5.32
CA PRO A 30 12.45 3.43 -4.15
C PRO A 30 11.71 3.77 -2.86
N ILE A 31 10.75 4.70 -2.91
CA ILE A 31 9.96 5.09 -1.73
C ILE A 31 8.88 4.03 -1.44
N ALA A 32 8.26 3.45 -2.47
CA ALA A 32 7.25 2.41 -2.30
C ALA A 32 7.84 1.13 -1.70
N ILE A 33 9.05 0.74 -2.09
CA ILE A 33 9.76 -0.39 -1.51
C ILE A 33 10.14 -0.09 -0.05
N SER A 34 10.60 1.12 0.26
CA SER A 34 10.87 1.50 1.66
C SER A 34 9.62 1.50 2.53
N LEU A 35 8.47 1.91 1.97
CA LEU A 35 7.18 1.80 2.64
C LEU A 35 6.81 0.33 2.85
N TYR A 36 6.93 -0.49 1.80
CA TYR A 36 6.66 -1.92 1.88
C TYR A 36 7.52 -2.62 2.95
N GLN A 37 8.79 -2.26 3.06
CA GLN A 37 9.72 -2.80 4.07
C GLN A 37 9.35 -2.43 5.51
N GLN A 38 8.45 -1.47 5.74
CA GLN A 38 7.94 -1.18 7.09
C GLN A 38 6.98 -2.26 7.60
N GLY A 39 6.41 -3.10 6.72
CA GLY A 39 5.44 -4.13 7.09
C GLY A 39 4.09 -3.60 7.59
N SER A 40 3.92 -2.28 7.66
CA SER A 40 2.69 -1.65 8.14
C SER A 40 2.50 -0.24 7.59
N LEU A 41 1.24 0.19 7.54
CA LEU A 41 0.83 1.53 7.16
C LEU A 41 -0.42 1.91 7.94
N GLU A 42 -0.37 3.05 8.63
CA GLU A 42 -1.54 3.66 9.25
C GLU A 42 -2.07 4.77 8.35
N GLY A 43 -3.39 4.87 8.24
CA GLY A 43 -4.04 5.86 7.40
C GLY A 43 -5.46 6.14 7.83
N ARG A 44 -6.17 6.94 7.02
CA ARG A 44 -7.57 7.26 7.24
C ARG A 44 -8.34 7.16 5.94
N ARG A 45 -9.38 6.33 5.93
CA ARG A 45 -10.28 6.18 4.80
C ARG A 45 -11.36 7.25 4.88
N GLN A 46 -11.45 8.12 3.87
CA GLN A 46 -12.57 9.05 3.75
C GLN A 46 -13.85 8.30 3.35
N ILE A 47 -14.92 8.52 4.09
CA ILE A 47 -16.26 7.98 3.82
C ILE A 47 -17.11 9.08 3.19
N GLU A 48 -17.82 8.77 2.11
CA GLU A 48 -18.69 9.75 1.45
C GLU A 48 -19.82 10.15 2.41
N GLY A 49 -19.93 11.46 2.70
CA GLY A 49 -20.96 12.01 3.59
C GLY A 49 -20.75 11.75 5.08
N GLY A 50 -19.59 11.24 5.50
CA GLY A 50 -19.30 10.95 6.91
C GLY A 50 -17.85 11.24 7.31
N ASP A 51 -17.52 10.92 8.55
CA ASP A 51 -16.17 11.08 9.08
C ASP A 51 -15.20 10.04 8.50
N SER A 52 -13.95 10.46 8.36
CA SER A 52 -12.88 9.53 8.00
C SER A 52 -12.67 8.46 9.08
N ILE A 53 -12.48 7.20 8.68
CA ILE A 53 -12.25 6.07 9.58
C ILE A 53 -10.76 5.73 9.59
N PRO A 54 -10.09 5.64 10.76
CA PRO A 54 -8.69 5.23 10.81
C PRO A 54 -8.56 3.75 10.41
N PHE A 55 -7.46 3.41 9.75
CA PHE A 55 -7.11 2.02 9.48
C PHE A 55 -5.65 1.73 9.77
N VAL A 56 -5.37 0.46 10.04
CA VAL A 56 -4.03 -0.11 10.09
C VAL A 56 -3.93 -1.22 9.05
N ALA A 57 -3.00 -1.06 8.12
CA ALA A 57 -2.60 -2.08 7.17
C ALA A 57 -1.35 -2.78 7.68
N THR A 58 -1.31 -4.11 7.64
CA THR A 58 -0.15 -4.91 8.05
C THR A 58 0.09 -6.05 7.07
N TRP A 59 1.35 -6.37 6.80
CA TRP A 59 1.76 -7.47 5.93
C TRP A 59 3.13 -8.00 6.35
N PHE A 60 3.45 -9.23 5.94
CA PHE A 60 4.80 -9.76 6.05
C PHE A 60 5.65 -9.33 4.86
N VAL A 61 6.87 -8.90 5.13
CA VAL A 61 7.80 -8.42 4.10
C VAL A 61 8.44 -9.62 3.39
N SER A 62 8.41 -9.58 2.07
CA SER A 62 9.05 -10.52 1.13
C SER A 62 9.99 -9.75 0.20
N ASN A 63 11.03 -10.40 -0.31
CA ASN A 63 12.01 -9.76 -1.20
C ASN A 63 11.72 -9.97 -2.69
N LEU A 64 10.72 -10.78 -3.05
CA LEU A 64 10.46 -11.17 -4.43
C LEU A 64 9.13 -10.61 -4.96
N PRO A 65 9.13 -9.86 -6.07
CA PRO A 65 7.90 -9.27 -6.62
C PRO A 65 6.83 -10.29 -7.04
N SER A 66 7.23 -11.51 -7.39
CA SER A 66 6.32 -12.60 -7.78
C SER A 66 5.72 -13.37 -6.60
N GLU A 67 6.23 -13.17 -5.38
CA GLU A 67 5.69 -13.85 -4.21
C GLU A 67 4.34 -13.27 -3.80
N LEU A 68 3.54 -14.07 -3.10
CA LEU A 68 2.26 -13.60 -2.57
C LEU A 68 2.49 -12.77 -1.30
N THR A 69 1.89 -11.59 -1.27
CA THR A 69 1.76 -10.74 -0.09
C THR A 69 0.33 -10.84 0.43
N ARG A 70 0.21 -11.17 1.71
CA ARG A 70 -1.05 -11.12 2.46
C ARG A 70 -1.10 -9.81 3.23
N CYS A 71 -2.00 -8.92 2.82
CA CYS A 71 -2.25 -7.67 3.50
C CYS A 71 -3.53 -7.80 4.33
N ARG A 72 -3.42 -7.51 5.63
CA ARG A 72 -4.55 -7.36 6.54
C ARG A 72 -4.84 -5.88 6.73
N LEU A 73 -6.10 -5.49 6.62
CA LEU A 73 -6.57 -4.13 6.85
C LEU A 73 -7.58 -4.14 7.99
N GLN A 74 -7.30 -3.43 9.08
CA GLN A 74 -8.19 -3.30 10.23
C GLN A 74 -8.66 -1.85 10.35
N PHE A 75 -9.97 -1.64 10.45
CA PHE A 75 -10.56 -0.33 10.65
C PHE A 75 -10.94 -0.08 12.11
N ASP A 76 -10.77 1.15 12.56
CA ASP A 76 -11.24 1.66 13.86
C ASP A 76 -10.76 0.87 15.09
N GLY A 77 -9.63 0.15 14.96
CA GLY A 77 -9.17 -0.75 16.01
C GLY A 77 -10.14 -1.91 16.30
N ASN A 78 -11.16 -2.11 15.46
CA ASN A 78 -12.19 -3.14 15.64
C ASN A 78 -11.77 -4.43 14.91
N ALA A 79 -11.66 -5.52 15.65
CA ALA A 79 -11.29 -6.82 15.09
C ALA A 79 -12.33 -7.34 14.09
N ASP A 80 -13.61 -7.02 14.29
CA ASP A 80 -14.71 -7.42 13.40
C ASP A 80 -14.68 -6.67 12.06
N LEU A 81 -13.99 -5.52 12.01
CA LEU A 81 -13.75 -4.74 10.79
C LEU A 81 -12.34 -5.01 10.24
N SER A 82 -11.92 -6.28 10.27
CA SER A 82 -10.67 -6.77 9.70
C SER A 82 -10.92 -7.49 8.37
N TYR A 83 -10.22 -7.06 7.33
CA TYR A 83 -10.24 -7.66 6.01
C TYR A 83 -8.86 -8.19 5.65
N GLU A 84 -8.80 -9.23 4.84
CA GLU A 84 -7.55 -9.80 4.35
C GLU A 84 -7.61 -9.97 2.84
N LEU A 85 -6.52 -9.58 2.17
CA LEU A 85 -6.35 -9.74 0.74
C LEU A 85 -4.96 -10.29 0.44
N THR A 86 -4.92 -11.38 -0.32
CA THR A 86 -3.67 -11.97 -0.84
C THR A 86 -3.51 -11.61 -2.30
N MET A 87 -2.35 -11.09 -2.69
CA MET A 87 -2.04 -10.69 -4.07
C MET A 87 -0.54 -10.86 -4.36
N GLN A 88 -0.13 -10.76 -5.62
CA GLN A 88 1.30 -10.70 -5.94
C GLN A 88 1.93 -9.46 -5.31
N ASN A 89 3.15 -9.60 -4.82
CA ASN A 89 3.87 -8.53 -4.15
C ASN A 89 4.08 -7.31 -5.06
N SER A 90 4.37 -7.52 -6.34
CA SER A 90 4.44 -6.45 -7.34
C SER A 90 3.11 -5.71 -7.49
N GLU A 91 1.98 -6.39 -7.35
CA GLU A 91 0.67 -5.73 -7.35
C GLU A 91 0.49 -4.90 -6.07
N PHE A 92 0.88 -5.43 -4.92
CA PHE A 92 0.77 -4.73 -3.66
C PHE A 92 1.63 -3.46 -3.62
N VAL A 93 2.88 -3.54 -4.06
CA VAL A 93 3.77 -2.37 -4.16
C VAL A 93 3.21 -1.33 -5.15
N ASN A 94 2.47 -1.74 -6.19
CA ASN A 94 1.75 -0.79 -7.03
C ASN A 94 0.69 0.01 -6.24
N TYR A 95 -0.08 -0.63 -5.36
CA TYR A 95 -1.02 0.11 -4.50
C TYR A 95 -0.30 1.05 -3.52
N LEU A 96 0.86 0.67 -3.00
CA LEU A 96 1.68 1.56 -2.17
C LEU A 96 2.21 2.77 -2.95
N ILE A 97 2.53 2.63 -4.24
CA ILE A 97 2.84 3.77 -5.11
C ILE A 97 1.65 4.73 -5.19
N GLU A 98 0.43 4.21 -5.34
CA GLU A 98 -0.80 5.02 -5.39
C GLU A 98 -1.06 5.75 -4.07
N VAL A 99 -0.82 5.10 -2.92
CA VAL A 99 -0.85 5.76 -1.60
C VAL A 99 0.14 6.92 -1.55
N ILE A 100 1.39 6.72 -2.00
CA ILE A 100 2.42 7.78 -2.03
C ILE A 100 2.00 8.93 -2.94
N MET A 101 1.39 8.64 -4.10
CA MET A 101 0.86 9.66 -5.01
C MET A 101 -0.27 10.47 -4.37
N ASN A 102 -1.22 9.79 -3.72
CA ASN A 102 -2.30 10.44 -2.97
C ASN A 102 -1.75 11.33 -1.87
N PHE A 103 -0.78 10.82 -1.11
CA PHE A 103 -0.14 11.57 -0.04
C PHE A 103 0.56 12.83 -0.57
N LYS A 104 1.33 12.73 -1.65
CA LYS A 104 2.02 13.88 -2.26
C LYS A 104 1.04 14.96 -2.76
N ARG A 105 -0.12 14.56 -3.30
CA ARG A 105 -1.10 15.48 -3.89
C ARG A 105 -2.06 16.08 -2.85
N LEU A 106 -2.54 15.27 -1.92
CA LEU A 106 -3.67 15.60 -1.05
C LEU A 106 -3.31 15.58 0.44
N ARG A 107 -2.09 15.16 0.80
CA ARG A 107 -1.67 14.90 2.19
C ARG A 107 -2.55 13.87 2.91
N ILE A 108 -3.14 12.96 2.14
CA ILE A 108 -3.96 11.86 2.64
C ILE A 108 -3.21 10.54 2.45
N THR A 109 -3.09 9.78 3.54
CA THR A 109 -2.60 8.40 3.52
C THR A 109 -3.79 7.47 3.44
N ASP A 110 -4.15 7.08 2.22
CA ASP A 110 -5.29 6.22 1.93
C ASP A 110 -5.06 5.40 0.67
N PHE A 111 -5.62 4.18 0.64
CA PHE A 111 -5.58 3.32 -0.53
C PHE A 111 -6.54 3.83 -1.62
N SER A 112 -6.28 3.47 -2.87
CA SER A 112 -7.12 3.86 -4.00
C SER A 112 -8.48 3.14 -3.96
N LYS A 113 -9.47 3.68 -4.70
CA LYS A 113 -10.77 3.00 -4.88
C LYS A 113 -10.59 1.58 -5.45
N ALA A 114 -9.61 1.38 -6.35
CA ALA A 114 -9.31 0.07 -6.93
C ALA A 114 -8.88 -0.96 -5.88
N PHE A 115 -7.99 -0.58 -4.95
CA PHE A 115 -7.60 -1.45 -3.84
C PHE A 115 -8.81 -1.86 -2.99
N TYR A 116 -9.69 -0.90 -2.65
CA TYR A 116 -10.87 -1.19 -1.84
C TYR A 116 -11.89 -2.08 -2.55
N ARG A 117 -12.10 -1.91 -3.86
CA ARG A 117 -12.95 -2.82 -4.64
C ARG A 117 -12.42 -4.25 -4.57
N LYS A 118 -11.10 -4.43 -4.71
CA LYS A 118 -10.45 -5.74 -4.60
C LYS A 118 -10.53 -6.32 -3.18
N LEU A 119 -10.27 -5.51 -2.15
CA LEU A 119 -10.37 -5.92 -0.75
C LEU A 119 -11.77 -6.41 -0.39
N LEU A 120 -12.80 -5.72 -0.89
CA LEU A 120 -14.20 -6.02 -0.64
C LEU A 120 -14.80 -7.01 -1.64
N ARG A 121 -14.00 -7.55 -2.58
CA ARG A 121 -14.43 -8.49 -3.64
C ARG A 121 -15.66 -7.99 -4.42
N ILE A 122 -15.68 -6.69 -4.73
CA ILE A 122 -16.80 -6.04 -5.44
C ILE A 122 -16.82 -6.42 -6.93
N ASP A 123 -15.65 -6.73 -7.49
CA ASP A 123 -15.47 -7.06 -8.91
C ASP A 123 -15.41 -8.58 -9.18
N GLU A 124 -15.59 -9.42 -8.15
CA GLU A 124 -15.75 -10.88 -8.24
C GLU A 124 -17.24 -11.26 -8.25
#